data_AF-A0A944SHZ9-F1
#
_entry.id   AF-A0A944SHZ9-F1
#
_cell.length_a   1.000
_cell.length_b   1.000
_cell.length_c   1.000
_cell.angle_alpha   90.00
_cell.angle_beta   90.00
_cell.angle_gamma   90.00
#
_symmetry.space_group_name_H-M   'P 1'
#
loop_
_entity.id
_entity.type
_entity.pdbx_description
1 polymer ?
#
loop_
_entity_poly.entity_id
_entity_poly.type
_entity_poly.pdbx_seq_one_letter_code
_entity_poly.pdbx_strand_id
1 'polypeptide(L)'
;AEWHSDLSPGRRRATWRAVASGEARVVVGARSALFLPYAELGLIVIDEEHDGAFKQEEGVVYNARDMAIVRARLGGIPVIPVSATPSLETLNNVEAGRYAGVHLPLRHAGAAMPEVSLVDMRAQGLPANRWISNDLQTALGETLAAGGQAMLFLNRRGYAPLTLCRTCGHRMQCPRCTAWLVEHRFSASQSARLQCHHCGFNTAAPDHCPSCDKEDSFVACGPGVERLDEEVQTLFPDARRAIAASDTLTGPEAAAQLVQRIEDHDVDIILGTQILAKGYHFPLLTLVGVVDADLGLSGGDLRAAERTYQLLYQVAGRAGRGIEPGRVVVQTYVPEHPVIGAIAAGERDGFYAAESQSRRAAGMPPFGRLVALIVSDRDEARADALARDLSRATPTNEQIRVLGPAPAPLALLRGRHRRRFLVTTGREVNIQGYVRQWLGRVKIAGTSRVVIDVDPYGFL
;
A
#
# COMPACT_ATOMS: atom_id res chain seq x y z
N ALA A 1 -4.91 25.99 5.66
CA ALA A 1 -3.54 25.96 5.11
C ALA A 1 -3.18 24.53 4.73
N GLU A 2 -2.47 24.34 3.63
CA GLU A 2 -2.09 23.02 3.13
C GLU A 2 -0.63 22.69 3.45
N TRP A 3 -0.32 21.40 3.65
CA TRP A 3 1.02 20.91 3.91
C TRP A 3 1.29 19.57 3.20
N HIS A 4 1.96 19.62 2.04
CA HIS A 4 2.31 18.45 1.23
C HIS A 4 3.69 18.57 0.57
N SER A 5 4.15 17.49 -0.08
CA SER A 5 5.49 17.38 -0.68
C SER A 5 5.76 18.42 -1.76
N ASP A 6 4.74 18.82 -2.51
CA ASP A 6 4.92 19.62 -3.73
C ASP A 6 4.91 21.13 -3.45
N LEU A 7 4.70 21.52 -2.19
CA LEU A 7 4.80 22.92 -1.80
C LEU A 7 6.22 23.44 -2.03
N SER A 8 6.31 24.57 -2.74
CA SER A 8 7.56 25.29 -2.92
C SER A 8 8.18 25.71 -1.58
N PRO A 9 9.52 25.85 -1.49
CA PRO A 9 10.17 26.29 -0.25
C PRO A 9 9.62 27.60 0.32
N GLY A 10 9.19 28.52 -0.55
CA GLY A 10 8.54 29.77 -0.16
C GLY A 10 7.20 29.54 0.54
N ARG A 11 6.30 28.74 -0.08
CA ARG A 11 5.00 28.39 0.51
C ARG A 11 5.16 27.60 1.81
N ARG A 12 6.10 26.66 1.87
CA ARG A 12 6.40 25.91 3.11
C ARG A 12 6.79 26.86 4.26
N ARG A 13 7.67 27.83 4.02
CA ARG A 13 8.05 28.82 5.04
C ARG A 13 6.87 29.69 5.47
N ALA A 14 6.04 30.12 4.52
CA ALA A 14 4.85 30.91 4.83
C ALA A 14 3.86 30.13 5.69
N THR A 15 3.50 28.90 5.27
CA THR A 15 2.61 28.01 6.05
C THR A 15 3.18 27.73 7.44
N TRP A 16 4.47 27.41 7.55
CA TRP A 16 5.11 27.14 8.84
C TRP A 16 4.98 28.34 9.79
N ARG A 17 5.22 29.57 9.30
CA ARG A 17 5.06 30.80 10.10
C ARG A 17 3.61 31.05 10.49
N ALA A 18 2.67 30.89 9.55
CA ALA A 18 1.25 31.06 9.83
C ALA A 18 0.73 30.07 10.87
N VAL A 19 1.27 28.84 10.90
CA VAL A 19 0.96 27.85 11.95
C VAL A 19 1.60 28.24 13.29
N ALA A 20 2.84 28.72 13.27
CA ALA A 20 3.56 29.17 14.45
C ALA A 20 2.95 30.43 15.10
N SER A 21 2.38 31.33 14.30
CA SER A 21 1.73 32.56 14.77
C SER A 21 0.25 32.37 15.14
N GLY A 22 -0.34 31.21 14.86
CA GLY A 22 -1.78 30.95 15.06
C GLY A 22 -2.70 31.55 13.99
N GLU A 23 -2.15 32.15 12.93
CA GLU A 23 -2.89 32.67 11.78
C GLU A 23 -3.60 31.55 11.00
N ALA A 24 -2.95 30.39 10.86
CA ALA A 24 -3.54 29.21 10.24
C ALA A 24 -4.43 28.45 11.24
N ARG A 25 -5.75 28.69 11.16
CA ARG A 25 -6.76 28.05 12.03
C ARG A 25 -7.00 26.57 11.73
N VAL A 26 -6.83 26.15 10.47
CA VAL A 26 -6.97 24.76 10.02
C VAL A 26 -5.79 24.40 9.13
N VAL A 27 -5.19 23.23 9.38
CA VAL A 27 -4.10 22.69 8.58
C VAL A 27 -4.49 21.31 8.09
N VAL A 28 -4.45 21.13 6.76
CA VAL A 28 -4.63 19.83 6.10
C VAL A 28 -3.28 19.42 5.54
N GLY A 29 -2.81 18.23 5.84
CA GLY A 29 -1.53 17.77 5.34
C GLY A 29 -1.26 16.30 5.54
N ALA A 30 -0.20 15.84 4.89
CA ALA A 30 0.29 14.47 5.04
C ALA A 30 0.98 14.27 6.41
N ARG A 31 1.53 13.07 6.65
CA ARG A 31 2.25 12.67 7.88
C ARG A 31 3.07 13.77 8.57
N SER A 32 3.87 14.52 7.82
CA SER A 32 4.82 15.49 8.38
C SER A 32 4.16 16.75 8.95
N ALA A 33 2.88 17.01 8.63
CA ALA A 33 2.12 18.08 9.25
C ALA A 33 2.03 17.92 10.77
N LEU A 34 2.10 16.66 11.25
CA LEU A 34 2.14 16.32 12.67
C LEU A 34 3.31 16.98 13.43
N PHE A 35 4.33 17.52 12.77
CA PHE A 35 5.46 18.17 13.45
C PHE A 35 5.48 19.69 13.29
N LEU A 36 4.43 20.28 12.73
CA LEU A 36 4.34 21.73 12.64
C LEU A 36 4.20 22.37 14.04
N PRO A 37 4.73 23.60 14.21
CA PRO A 37 4.78 24.30 15.49
C PRO A 37 3.46 25.00 15.79
N TYR A 38 2.37 24.25 15.94
CA TYR A 38 1.06 24.83 16.22
C TYR A 38 1.09 25.67 17.50
N ALA A 39 0.69 26.94 17.40
CA ALA A 39 0.59 27.84 18.55
C ALA A 39 -0.43 27.32 19.59
N GLU A 40 -1.61 26.93 19.12
CA GLU A 40 -2.74 26.45 19.94
C GLU A 40 -3.43 25.27 19.23
N LEU A 41 -2.78 24.10 19.19
CA LEU A 41 -3.41 22.92 18.61
C LEU A 41 -4.55 22.45 19.51
N GLY A 42 -5.80 22.50 19.03
CA GLY A 42 -6.99 22.10 19.79
C GLY A 42 -7.60 20.75 19.43
N LEU A 43 -7.29 20.20 18.24
CA LEU A 43 -7.86 18.95 17.74
C LEU A 43 -6.94 18.36 16.67
N ILE A 44 -6.84 17.02 16.64
CA ILE A 44 -6.24 16.28 15.54
C ILE A 44 -7.29 15.34 14.94
N VAL A 45 -7.49 15.39 13.63
CA VAL A 45 -8.30 14.41 12.88
C VAL A 45 -7.38 13.63 11.97
N ILE A 46 -7.49 12.30 12.01
CA ILE A 46 -6.70 11.38 11.17
C ILE A 46 -7.70 10.66 10.28
N ASP A 47 -7.84 11.15 9.05
CA ASP A 47 -8.69 10.50 8.06
C ASP A 47 -7.99 9.27 7.45
N GLU A 48 -8.78 8.27 7.08
CA GLU A 48 -8.31 6.95 6.59
C GLU A 48 -7.20 6.34 7.47
N GLU A 49 -7.41 6.30 8.80
CA GLU A 49 -6.35 5.98 9.78
C GLU A 49 -5.63 4.63 9.55
N HIS A 50 -6.27 3.68 8.88
CA HIS A 50 -5.69 2.38 8.54
C HIS A 50 -4.61 2.46 7.44
N ASP A 51 -4.49 3.57 6.72
CA ASP A 51 -3.59 3.67 5.58
C ASP A 51 -2.12 3.50 6.01
N GLY A 52 -1.47 2.46 5.47
CA GLY A 52 -0.05 2.20 5.66
C GLY A 52 0.85 3.37 5.25
N ALA A 53 0.36 4.32 4.44
CA ALA A 53 1.08 5.55 4.14
C ALA A 53 1.41 6.37 5.39
N PHE A 54 0.75 6.18 6.54
CA PHE A 54 1.11 6.83 7.80
C PHE A 54 2.40 6.29 8.43
N LYS A 55 2.87 5.09 8.05
CA LYS A 55 4.16 4.55 8.47
C LYS A 55 5.28 5.14 7.60
N GLN A 56 6.23 5.83 8.23
CA GLN A 56 7.45 6.28 7.58
C GLN A 56 8.55 5.22 7.77
N GLU A 57 9.16 4.80 6.67
CA GLU A 57 10.21 3.76 6.66
C GLU A 57 11.61 4.34 6.36
N GLU A 58 11.67 5.58 5.84
CA GLU A 58 12.93 6.27 5.54
C GLU A 58 13.32 7.28 6.63
N GLY A 59 14.62 7.32 6.95
CA GLY A 59 15.15 8.21 7.98
C GLY A 59 14.75 7.75 9.37
N VAL A 60 13.96 8.56 10.07
CA VAL A 60 13.38 8.18 11.36
C VAL A 60 12.11 7.38 11.10
N VAL A 61 12.07 6.15 11.60
CA VAL A 61 10.92 5.26 11.46
C VAL A 61 9.87 5.61 12.51
N TYR A 62 8.67 5.97 12.09
CA TYR A 62 7.53 6.24 12.98
C TYR A 62 6.20 5.98 12.27
N ASN A 63 5.15 5.75 13.04
CA ASN A 63 3.78 5.76 12.52
C ASN A 63 3.11 7.07 12.93
N ALA A 64 2.73 7.90 11.96
CA ALA A 64 2.12 9.21 12.22
C ALA A 64 0.79 9.11 12.97
N ARG A 65 0.00 8.04 12.78
CA ARG A 65 -1.23 7.82 13.55
C ARG A 65 -0.91 7.65 15.04
N ASP A 66 0.02 6.75 15.35
CA ASP A 66 0.39 6.47 16.75
C ASP A 66 1.05 7.70 17.39
N MET A 67 1.89 8.42 16.64
CA MET A 67 2.50 9.67 17.11
C MET A 67 1.47 10.77 17.31
N ALA A 68 0.41 10.85 16.50
CA ALA A 68 -0.69 11.79 16.67
C ALA A 68 -1.47 11.51 17.95
N ILE A 69 -1.73 10.24 18.27
CA ILE A 69 -2.37 9.84 19.54
C ILE A 69 -1.49 10.24 20.73
N VAL A 70 -0.18 10.00 20.66
CA VAL A 70 0.76 10.42 21.71
C VAL A 70 0.80 11.94 21.84
N ARG A 71 0.88 12.67 20.73
CA ARG A 71 0.88 14.14 20.72
C ARG A 71 -0.39 14.70 21.35
N ALA A 72 -1.55 14.16 20.99
CA ALA A 72 -2.84 14.55 21.53
C ALA A 72 -2.91 14.31 23.05
N ARG A 73 -2.45 13.14 23.51
CA ARG A 73 -2.34 12.82 24.93
C ARG A 73 -1.43 13.79 25.70
N LEU A 74 -0.25 14.10 25.15
CA LEU A 74 0.70 15.04 25.77
C LEU A 74 0.17 16.48 25.80
N GLY A 75 -0.58 16.88 24.77
CA GLY A 75 -1.20 18.19 24.67
C GLY A 75 -2.53 18.33 25.41
N GLY A 76 -3.09 17.23 25.94
CA GLY A 76 -4.41 17.23 26.57
C GLY A 76 -5.55 17.57 25.61
N ILE A 77 -5.43 17.18 24.34
CA ILE A 77 -6.41 17.52 23.28
C ILE A 77 -7.07 16.28 22.68
N PRO A 78 -8.28 16.40 22.12
CA PRO A 78 -8.92 15.32 21.39
C PRO A 78 -8.14 14.91 20.13
N VAL A 79 -8.22 13.61 19.81
CA VAL A 79 -7.79 13.03 18.53
C VAL A 79 -8.90 12.13 18.01
N ILE A 80 -9.20 12.24 16.72
CA ILE A 80 -10.26 11.47 16.07
C ILE A 80 -9.66 10.70 14.89
N PRO A 81 -9.31 9.41 15.08
CA PRO A 81 -9.06 8.49 13.97
C PRO A 81 -10.39 8.16 13.28
N VAL A 82 -10.46 8.40 11.97
CA VAL A 82 -11.64 8.17 11.13
C VAL A 82 -11.31 7.11 10.09
N SER A 83 -12.21 6.14 9.92
CA SER A 83 -12.11 5.17 8.83
C SER A 83 -13.42 4.43 8.58
N ALA A 84 -13.68 4.09 7.31
CA ALA A 84 -14.70 3.11 6.93
C ALA A 84 -14.26 1.66 7.22
N THR A 85 -12.96 1.41 7.22
CA THR A 85 -12.31 0.10 7.36
C THR A 85 -11.17 0.21 8.37
N PRO A 86 -11.48 0.44 9.66
CA PRO A 86 -10.48 0.72 10.69
C PRO A 86 -9.42 -0.38 10.79
N SER A 87 -8.23 0.00 11.24
CA SER A 87 -7.15 -0.94 11.48
C SER A 87 -7.48 -1.82 12.69
N LEU A 88 -6.94 -3.04 12.72
CA LEU A 88 -7.10 -3.92 13.87
C LEU A 88 -6.52 -3.32 15.15
N GLU A 89 -5.44 -2.54 15.05
CA GLU A 89 -4.92 -1.78 16.19
C GLU A 89 -5.98 -0.83 16.76
N THR A 90 -6.69 -0.08 15.91
CA THR A 90 -7.74 0.86 16.34
C THR A 90 -8.94 0.14 16.92
N LEU A 91 -9.43 -0.91 16.26
CA LEU A 91 -10.55 -1.72 16.77
C LEU A 91 -10.23 -2.34 18.14
N ASN A 92 -9.04 -2.92 18.31
CA ASN A 92 -8.60 -3.48 19.58
C ASN A 92 -8.46 -2.41 20.68
N ASN A 93 -8.12 -1.16 20.33
CA ASN A 93 -8.11 -0.06 21.30
C ASN A 93 -9.53 0.37 21.72
N VAL A 94 -10.50 0.31 20.81
CA VAL A 94 -11.92 0.53 21.13
C VAL A 94 -12.45 -0.59 22.02
N GLU A 95 -12.20 -1.86 21.65
CA GLU A 95 -12.59 -3.05 22.44
C GLU A 95 -11.98 -3.01 23.85
N ALA A 96 -10.72 -2.59 23.98
CA ALA A 96 -10.04 -2.43 25.27
C ALA A 96 -10.46 -1.19 26.07
N GLY A 97 -11.42 -0.40 25.59
CA GLY A 97 -11.89 0.83 26.26
C GLY A 97 -10.88 1.97 26.29
N ARG A 98 -9.80 1.88 25.51
CA ARG A 98 -8.81 2.97 25.40
C ARG A 98 -9.30 4.09 24.50
N TYR A 99 -10.10 3.76 23.48
CA TYR A 99 -10.77 4.71 22.59
C TYR A 99 -12.29 4.59 22.73
N ALA A 100 -13.01 5.69 22.58
CA ALA A 100 -14.45 5.65 22.35
C ALA A 100 -14.74 5.35 20.87
N GLY A 101 -15.80 4.59 20.60
CA GLY A 101 -16.26 4.31 19.24
C GLY A 101 -17.51 5.11 18.90
N VAL A 102 -17.54 5.71 17.71
CA VAL A 102 -18.75 6.32 17.13
C VAL A 102 -19.00 5.66 15.77
N HIS A 103 -20.10 4.91 15.67
CA HIS A 103 -20.46 4.21 14.45
C HIS A 103 -21.54 5.00 13.69
N LEU A 104 -21.27 5.30 12.42
CA LEU A 104 -22.22 5.96 11.51
C LEU A 104 -22.69 4.92 10.48
N PRO A 105 -23.80 4.19 10.74
CA PRO A 105 -24.19 3.02 9.94
C PRO A 105 -24.83 3.37 8.59
N LEU A 106 -25.32 4.61 8.44
CA LEU A 106 -26.04 5.04 7.24
C LEU A 106 -25.08 5.70 6.25
N ARG A 107 -25.20 5.30 4.97
CA ARG A 107 -24.53 5.99 3.87
C ARG A 107 -25.23 7.32 3.57
N HIS A 108 -24.45 8.27 3.07
CA HIS A 108 -24.99 9.52 2.55
C HIS A 108 -26.08 9.25 1.50
N ALA A 109 -27.18 10.01 1.55
CA ALA A 109 -28.32 9.90 0.64
C ALA A 109 -29.03 8.52 0.60
N GLY A 110 -28.81 7.63 1.58
CA GLY A 110 -29.50 6.34 1.64
C GLY A 110 -29.04 5.31 0.60
N ALA A 111 -27.88 5.53 -0.03
CA ALA A 111 -27.30 4.60 -1.00
C ALA A 111 -27.10 3.20 -0.39
N ALA A 112 -27.50 2.16 -1.12
CA ALA A 112 -27.27 0.77 -0.72
C ALA A 112 -25.80 0.35 -0.93
N MET A 113 -25.36 -0.72 -0.28
CA MET A 113 -24.11 -1.38 -0.68
C MET A 113 -24.31 -2.01 -2.07
N PRO A 114 -23.31 -1.95 -2.96
CA PRO A 114 -23.42 -2.56 -4.27
C PRO A 114 -23.43 -4.08 -4.17
N GLU A 115 -24.08 -4.73 -5.14
CA GLU A 115 -24.06 -6.18 -5.25
C GLU A 115 -22.67 -6.63 -5.68
N VAL A 116 -22.07 -7.57 -4.93
CA VAL A 116 -20.74 -8.11 -5.21
C VAL A 116 -20.87 -9.52 -5.77
N SER A 117 -20.43 -9.72 -7.01
CA SER A 117 -20.31 -11.05 -7.61
C SER A 117 -18.85 -11.51 -7.64
N LEU A 118 -18.64 -12.79 -7.36
CA LEU A 118 -17.33 -13.44 -7.48
C LEU A 118 -17.24 -14.19 -8.80
N VAL A 119 -16.09 -14.07 -9.46
CA VAL A 119 -15.75 -14.85 -10.64
C VAL A 119 -14.53 -15.71 -10.33
N ASP A 120 -14.72 -17.02 -10.35
CA ASP A 120 -13.61 -17.99 -10.26
C ASP A 120 -12.87 -18.05 -11.60
N MET A 121 -11.69 -17.44 -11.63
CA MET A 121 -10.84 -17.34 -12.83
C MET A 121 -10.28 -18.69 -13.27
N ARG A 122 -10.26 -19.71 -12.40
CA ARG A 122 -9.83 -21.07 -12.77
C ARG A 122 -10.80 -21.72 -13.76
N ALA A 123 -12.08 -21.36 -13.69
CA ALA A 123 -13.13 -21.90 -14.55
C ALA A 123 -13.25 -21.18 -15.91
N GLN A 124 -12.63 -20.01 -16.07
CA GLN A 124 -12.80 -19.15 -17.25
C GLN A 124 -11.97 -19.60 -18.46
N GLY A 125 -10.87 -20.36 -18.25
CA GLY A 125 -10.04 -20.87 -19.34
C GLY A 125 -9.45 -19.78 -20.25
N LEU A 126 -9.18 -18.58 -19.71
CA LEU A 126 -8.71 -17.44 -20.49
C LEU A 126 -7.34 -17.67 -21.14
N PRO A 127 -7.11 -17.18 -22.36
CA PRO A 127 -5.77 -17.12 -22.95
C PRO A 127 -4.78 -16.36 -22.05
N ALA A 128 -3.49 -16.70 -22.13
CA ALA A 128 -2.44 -16.14 -21.27
C ALA A 128 -2.23 -14.61 -21.40
N ASN A 129 -2.86 -13.96 -22.39
CA ASN A 129 -2.81 -12.52 -22.65
C ASN A 129 -4.15 -11.81 -22.42
N ARG A 130 -5.10 -12.45 -21.72
CA ARG A 130 -6.37 -11.87 -21.32
C ARG A 130 -6.57 -11.96 -19.82
N TRP A 131 -7.13 -10.91 -19.23
CA TRP A 131 -7.38 -10.82 -17.80
C TRP A 131 -8.85 -10.54 -17.49
N ILE A 132 -9.64 -10.11 -18.47
CA ILE A 132 -11.07 -9.85 -18.29
C ILE A 132 -11.86 -11.14 -18.53
N SER A 133 -12.61 -11.58 -17.52
CA SER A 133 -13.51 -12.73 -17.62
C SER A 133 -14.70 -12.41 -18.52
N ASN A 134 -15.39 -13.45 -19.01
CA ASN A 134 -16.60 -13.26 -19.81
C ASN A 134 -17.70 -12.53 -19.01
N ASP A 135 -17.78 -12.79 -17.70
CA ASP A 135 -18.74 -12.16 -16.79
C ASP A 135 -18.46 -10.66 -16.63
N LEU A 136 -17.19 -10.30 -16.44
CA LEU A 136 -16.78 -8.89 -16.35
C LEU A 136 -16.93 -8.17 -17.69
N GLN A 137 -16.61 -8.84 -18.80
CA GLN A 137 -16.82 -8.28 -20.14
C GLN A 137 -18.31 -8.01 -20.40
N THR A 138 -19.19 -8.95 -20.05
CA THR A 138 -20.65 -8.76 -20.17
C THR A 138 -21.11 -7.58 -19.33
N ALA A 139 -20.71 -7.52 -18.05
CA ALA A 139 -21.07 -6.42 -17.16
C ALA A 139 -20.58 -5.05 -17.68
N LEU A 140 -19.36 -4.98 -18.25
CA LEU A 140 -18.85 -3.78 -18.90
C LEU A 140 -19.74 -3.35 -20.06
N GLY A 141 -20.10 -4.28 -20.96
CA GLY A 141 -20.97 -4.00 -22.10
C GLY A 141 -22.35 -3.47 -21.69
N GLU A 142 -22.97 -4.09 -20.68
CA GLU A 142 -24.25 -3.64 -20.12
C GLU A 142 -24.15 -2.23 -19.51
N THR A 143 -23.06 -1.96 -18.79
CA THR A 143 -22.83 -0.65 -18.15
C THR A 143 -22.69 0.47 -19.18
N LEU A 144 -21.88 0.23 -20.23
CA LEU A 144 -21.69 1.18 -21.31
C LEU A 144 -22.98 1.42 -22.10
N ALA A 145 -23.74 0.36 -22.39
CA ALA A 145 -25.02 0.46 -23.10
C ALA A 145 -26.07 1.27 -22.31
N ALA A 146 -26.00 1.22 -20.97
CA ALA A 146 -26.85 2.02 -20.08
C ALA A 146 -26.36 3.48 -19.91
N GLY A 147 -25.24 3.88 -20.54
CA GLY A 147 -24.65 5.20 -20.38
C GLY A 147 -23.98 5.42 -19.02
N GLY A 148 -23.63 4.34 -18.32
CA GLY A 148 -22.87 4.38 -17.08
C GLY A 148 -21.36 4.32 -17.31
N GLN A 149 -20.60 4.65 -16.27
CA GLN A 149 -19.15 4.53 -16.23
C GLN A 149 -18.73 3.27 -15.47
N ALA A 150 -17.62 2.67 -15.90
CA ALA A 150 -17.02 1.51 -15.24
C ALA A 150 -15.59 1.81 -14.76
N MET A 151 -15.21 1.22 -13.63
CA MET A 151 -13.84 1.25 -13.13
C MET A 151 -13.25 -0.16 -13.15
N LEU A 152 -12.09 -0.32 -13.78
CA LEU A 152 -11.29 -1.54 -13.68
C LEU A 152 -10.12 -1.29 -12.72
N PHE A 153 -10.14 -2.02 -11.61
CA PHE A 153 -9.17 -1.89 -10.54
C PHE A 153 -8.14 -3.03 -10.58
N LEU A 154 -6.86 -2.66 -10.55
CA LEU A 154 -5.75 -3.60 -10.35
C LEU A 154 -5.09 -3.38 -8.98
N ASN A 155 -5.03 -4.45 -8.20
CA ASN A 155 -4.41 -4.45 -6.88
C ASN A 155 -2.87 -4.52 -6.96
N ARG A 156 -2.19 -3.49 -7.48
CA ARG A 156 -0.72 -3.50 -7.69
C ARG A 156 0.13 -3.06 -6.47
N ARG A 157 -0.45 -2.79 -5.29
CA ARG A 157 0.30 -2.15 -4.17
C ARG A 157 1.14 -3.17 -3.40
N GLY A 158 2.46 -3.15 -3.62
CA GLY A 158 3.45 -3.88 -2.81
C GLY A 158 4.23 -4.95 -3.56
N TYR A 159 3.89 -5.20 -4.82
CA TYR A 159 4.73 -5.99 -5.72
C TYR A 159 5.55 -5.05 -6.59
N ALA A 160 6.87 -5.19 -6.54
CA ALA A 160 7.71 -4.58 -7.55
C ALA A 160 7.30 -5.20 -8.89
N PRO A 161 6.92 -4.40 -9.90
CA PRO A 161 6.86 -4.92 -11.26
C PRO A 161 8.22 -5.57 -11.54
N LEU A 162 8.24 -6.65 -12.31
CA LEU A 162 9.50 -7.26 -12.67
C LEU A 162 9.52 -7.49 -14.17
N THR A 163 10.61 -7.08 -14.79
CA THR A 163 10.89 -7.42 -16.18
C THR A 163 11.56 -8.78 -16.23
N LEU A 164 10.95 -9.70 -16.98
CA LEU A 164 11.49 -11.02 -17.24
C LEU A 164 11.63 -11.29 -18.73
N CYS A 165 12.57 -12.16 -19.09
CA CYS A 165 12.65 -12.73 -20.42
C CYS A 165 11.53 -13.76 -20.60
N ARG A 166 10.63 -13.55 -21.56
CA ARG A 166 9.53 -14.49 -21.85
C ARG A 166 9.99 -15.85 -22.37
N THR A 167 11.24 -15.95 -22.82
CA THR A 167 11.81 -17.18 -23.39
C THR A 167 12.46 -18.06 -22.32
N CYS A 168 13.28 -17.51 -21.42
CA CYS A 168 14.01 -18.28 -20.42
C CYS A 168 13.67 -17.96 -18.96
N GLY A 169 12.81 -16.97 -18.72
CA GLY A 169 12.42 -16.55 -17.37
C GLY A 169 13.45 -15.70 -16.62
N HIS A 170 14.58 -15.34 -17.26
CA HIS A 170 15.60 -14.48 -16.64
C HIS A 170 15.01 -13.15 -16.19
N ARG A 171 15.27 -12.75 -14.93
CA ARG A 171 14.75 -11.52 -14.33
C ARG A 171 15.85 -10.48 -14.26
N MET A 172 15.54 -9.25 -14.64
CA MET A 172 16.52 -8.15 -14.61
C MET A 172 16.74 -7.68 -13.18
N GLN A 173 17.89 -8.03 -12.59
CA GLN A 173 18.26 -7.58 -11.25
C GLN A 173 18.95 -6.22 -11.28
N CYS A 174 18.67 -5.37 -10.30
CA CYS A 174 19.40 -4.12 -10.13
C CYS A 174 20.87 -4.39 -9.73
N PRO A 175 21.87 -3.72 -10.32
CA PRO A 175 23.26 -3.88 -9.88
C PRO A 175 23.55 -3.17 -8.55
N ARG A 176 22.65 -2.27 -8.10
CA ARG A 176 22.81 -1.47 -6.86
C ARG A 176 21.96 -1.98 -5.69
N CYS A 177 21.05 -2.92 -5.95
CA CYS A 177 20.12 -3.49 -4.98
C CYS A 177 19.78 -4.93 -5.37
N THR A 178 19.35 -5.78 -4.44
CA THR A 178 18.83 -7.11 -4.78
C THR A 178 17.39 -7.08 -5.31
N ALA A 179 16.86 -5.89 -5.62
CA ALA A 179 15.55 -5.69 -6.21
C ALA A 179 15.55 -5.97 -7.72
N TRP A 180 14.36 -6.25 -8.26
CA TRP A 180 14.14 -6.37 -9.69
C TRP A 180 13.98 -4.99 -10.35
N LEU A 181 14.40 -4.90 -11.61
CA LEU A 181 14.21 -3.74 -12.46
C LEU A 181 12.85 -3.83 -13.16
N VAL A 182 12.25 -2.65 -13.36
CA VAL A 182 10.98 -2.45 -14.05
C VAL A 182 11.23 -1.76 -15.37
N GLU A 183 10.68 -2.32 -16.43
CA GLU A 183 10.62 -1.68 -17.73
C GLU A 183 9.56 -0.57 -17.74
N HIS A 184 9.97 0.63 -18.14
CA HIS A 184 9.13 1.80 -18.36
C HIS A 184 9.22 2.19 -19.84
N ARG A 185 8.06 2.32 -20.50
CA ARG A 185 7.92 2.77 -21.89
C ARG A 185 7.09 4.05 -21.91
N PHE A 186 7.71 5.18 -22.23
CA PHE A 186 7.04 6.49 -22.24
C PHE A 186 6.38 6.81 -23.60
N SER A 187 6.72 6.08 -24.67
CA SER A 187 6.13 6.18 -26.01
C SER A 187 6.52 4.96 -26.84
N ALA A 188 5.73 4.61 -27.86
CA ALA A 188 6.04 3.57 -28.84
C ALA A 188 7.35 3.83 -29.62
N SER A 189 7.84 5.07 -29.66
CA SER A 189 9.06 5.46 -30.38
C SER A 189 10.33 5.60 -29.53
N GLN A 190 10.27 5.36 -28.21
CA GLN A 190 11.43 5.46 -27.31
C GLN A 190 11.94 4.08 -26.91
N SER A 191 13.26 3.96 -26.75
CA SER A 191 13.88 2.76 -26.21
C SER A 191 13.42 2.51 -24.77
N ALA A 192 13.05 1.26 -24.49
CA ALA A 192 12.58 0.84 -23.19
C ALA A 192 13.67 1.09 -22.11
N ARG A 193 13.25 1.66 -20.97
CA ARG A 193 14.15 1.94 -19.84
C ARG A 193 13.87 1.02 -18.67
N LEU A 194 14.92 0.51 -18.05
CA LEU A 194 14.85 -0.31 -16.85
C LEU A 194 15.15 0.55 -15.61
N GLN A 195 14.18 0.69 -14.72
CA GLN A 195 14.29 1.48 -13.49
C GLN A 195 14.14 0.61 -12.23
N CYS A 196 14.99 0.87 -11.23
CA CYS A 196 14.82 0.35 -9.88
C CYS A 196 14.08 1.37 -9.00
N HIS A 197 12.88 1.05 -8.56
CA HIS A 197 12.10 1.94 -7.68
C HIS A 197 12.65 2.07 -6.25
N HIS A 198 13.54 1.16 -5.83
CA HIS A 198 14.12 1.19 -4.48
C HIS A 198 15.34 2.13 -4.38
N CYS A 199 16.14 2.26 -5.43
CA CYS A 199 17.35 3.09 -5.42
C CYS A 199 17.45 4.14 -6.52
N GLY A 200 16.48 4.21 -7.43
CA GLY A 200 16.49 5.14 -8.56
C GLY A 200 17.52 4.81 -9.64
N PHE A 201 18.15 3.63 -9.60
CA PHE A 201 19.01 3.17 -10.71
C PHE A 201 18.18 3.09 -11.98
N ASN A 202 18.72 3.59 -13.09
CA ASN A 202 18.08 3.58 -14.39
C ASN A 202 19.10 3.23 -15.47
N THR A 203 18.71 2.39 -16.42
CA THR A 203 19.53 1.98 -17.57
C THR A 203 18.65 1.75 -18.80
N ALA A 204 19.21 1.78 -20.00
CA ALA A 204 18.52 1.25 -21.17
C ALA A 204 18.30 -0.27 -20.99
N ALA A 205 17.18 -0.78 -21.48
CA ALA A 205 16.99 -2.22 -21.62
C ALA A 205 17.99 -2.75 -22.66
N PRO A 206 18.66 -3.90 -22.40
CA PRO A 206 19.52 -4.51 -23.41
C PRO A 206 18.68 -5.07 -24.56
N ASP A 207 19.22 -5.09 -25.77
CA ASP A 207 18.52 -5.61 -26.96
C ASP A 207 18.34 -7.15 -26.88
N HIS A 208 19.30 -7.84 -26.25
CA HIS A 208 19.32 -9.29 -26.07
C HIS A 208 19.21 -9.69 -24.58
N CYS A 209 18.55 -10.83 -24.33
CA CYS A 209 18.54 -11.43 -23.00
C CYS A 209 19.95 -11.86 -22.56
N PRO A 210 20.51 -11.35 -21.44
CA PRO A 210 21.85 -11.71 -21.01
C PRO A 210 22.00 -13.18 -20.59
N SER A 211 20.88 -13.91 -20.43
CA SER A 211 20.88 -15.33 -20.04
C SER A 211 20.64 -16.30 -21.20
N CYS A 212 19.95 -15.91 -22.27
CA CYS A 212 19.62 -16.82 -23.38
C CYS A 212 19.78 -16.19 -24.77
N ASP A 213 20.32 -14.98 -24.82
CA ASP A 213 20.65 -14.20 -26.03
C ASP A 213 19.46 -13.86 -26.95
N LYS A 214 18.23 -14.13 -26.49
CA LYS A 214 17.03 -13.88 -27.29
C LYS A 214 16.72 -12.39 -27.36
N GLU A 215 16.71 -11.87 -28.57
CA GLU A 215 16.33 -10.50 -28.90
C GLU A 215 14.84 -10.24 -28.60
N ASP A 216 14.50 -9.01 -28.22
CA ASP A 216 13.13 -8.54 -27.95
C ASP A 216 12.32 -9.44 -27.00
N SER A 217 12.98 -10.15 -26.09
CA SER A 217 12.34 -11.16 -25.25
C SER A 217 11.84 -10.63 -23.91
N PHE A 218 12.14 -9.39 -23.55
CA PHE A 218 11.75 -8.83 -22.26
C PHE A 218 10.28 -8.41 -22.23
N VAL A 219 9.61 -8.77 -21.13
CA VAL A 219 8.23 -8.41 -20.84
C VAL A 219 8.09 -8.04 -19.37
N ALA A 220 7.25 -7.04 -19.08
CA ALA A 220 6.78 -6.80 -17.73
C ALA A 220 5.83 -7.94 -17.30
N CYS A 221 6.06 -8.50 -16.11
CA CYS A 221 5.23 -9.55 -15.54
C CYS A 221 3.97 -8.98 -14.86
N GLY A 222 2.82 -9.65 -15.10
CA GLY A 222 1.50 -9.27 -14.59
C GLY A 222 0.69 -8.40 -15.56
N PRO A 223 -0.64 -8.30 -15.40
CA PRO A 223 -1.40 -7.26 -16.07
C PRO A 223 -0.91 -5.90 -15.58
N GLY A 224 -0.20 -5.18 -16.43
CA GLY A 224 -0.06 -3.73 -16.26
C GLY A 224 -1.40 -3.06 -16.52
N VAL A 225 -1.60 -1.87 -15.97
CA VAL A 225 -2.79 -1.07 -16.31
C VAL A 225 -2.81 -0.79 -17.81
N GLU A 226 -1.64 -0.69 -18.43
CA GLU A 226 -1.42 -0.52 -19.86
C GLU A 226 -1.85 -1.75 -20.67
N ARG A 227 -1.52 -2.96 -20.22
CA ARG A 227 -1.93 -4.19 -20.93
C ARG A 227 -3.42 -4.45 -20.80
N LEU A 228 -4.00 -4.09 -19.65
CA LEU A 228 -5.44 -4.10 -19.49
C LEU A 228 -6.10 -3.06 -20.40
N ASP A 229 -5.49 -1.88 -20.56
CA ASP A 229 -5.96 -0.84 -21.47
C ASP A 229 -5.99 -1.32 -22.94
N GLU A 230 -4.94 -2.03 -23.39
CA GLU A 230 -4.89 -2.67 -24.70
C GLU A 230 -6.00 -3.73 -24.88
N GLU A 231 -6.26 -4.55 -23.87
CA GLU A 231 -7.35 -5.52 -23.88
C GLU A 231 -8.71 -4.81 -23.97
N VAL A 232 -8.94 -3.77 -23.17
CA VAL A 232 -10.16 -2.97 -23.20
C VAL A 232 -10.35 -2.28 -24.54
N GLN A 233 -9.31 -1.71 -25.16
CA GLN A 233 -9.41 -1.12 -26.51
C GLN A 233 -9.84 -2.14 -27.56
N THR A 234 -9.43 -3.40 -27.40
CA THR A 234 -9.82 -4.48 -28.31
C THR A 234 -11.28 -4.88 -28.11
N LEU A 235 -11.74 -4.92 -26.87
CA LEU A 235 -13.10 -5.33 -26.51
C LEU A 235 -14.15 -4.23 -26.75
N PHE A 236 -13.78 -2.97 -26.48
CA PHE A 236 -14.66 -1.80 -26.53
C PHE A 236 -13.97 -0.65 -27.28
N PRO A 237 -13.84 -0.73 -28.61
CA PRO A 237 -13.03 0.20 -29.38
C PRO A 237 -13.54 1.65 -29.37
N ASP A 238 -14.84 1.83 -29.17
CA ASP A 238 -15.51 3.14 -29.15
C ASP A 238 -15.55 3.78 -27.75
N ALA A 239 -15.16 3.05 -26.70
CA ALA A 239 -15.19 3.56 -25.33
C ALA A 239 -14.05 4.56 -25.08
N ARG A 240 -14.37 5.69 -24.45
CA ARG A 240 -13.40 6.69 -23.99
C ARG A 240 -12.75 6.17 -22.71
N ARG A 241 -11.44 5.98 -22.74
CA ARG A 241 -10.70 5.32 -21.65
C ARG A 241 -9.78 6.32 -20.96
N ALA A 242 -9.54 6.13 -19.66
CA ALA A 242 -8.52 6.88 -18.95
C ALA A 242 -7.76 6.00 -17.94
N ILE A 243 -6.44 6.16 -17.93
CA ILE A 243 -5.55 5.48 -16.98
C ILE A 243 -5.31 6.39 -15.77
N ALA A 244 -5.71 5.93 -14.59
CA ALA A 244 -5.48 6.58 -13.31
C ALA A 244 -4.48 5.76 -12.48
N ALA A 245 -3.20 5.91 -12.80
CA ALA A 245 -2.11 5.27 -12.08
C ALA A 245 -1.20 6.31 -11.42
N SER A 246 -0.56 5.95 -10.30
CA SER A 246 0.23 6.89 -9.49
C SER A 246 1.53 7.33 -10.19
N ASP A 247 1.99 6.54 -11.16
CA ASP A 247 3.14 6.78 -12.02
C ASP A 247 2.81 7.61 -13.26
N THR A 248 1.55 7.62 -13.72
CA THR A 248 1.11 8.44 -14.86
C THR A 248 0.57 9.81 -14.45
N LEU A 249 -0.05 9.92 -13.28
CA LEU A 249 -0.58 11.19 -12.75
C LEU A 249 0.50 11.99 -12.01
N THR A 250 1.15 12.90 -12.73
CA THR A 250 2.21 13.76 -12.18
C THR A 250 1.65 15.09 -11.65
N GLY A 251 1.36 15.12 -10.35
CA GLY A 251 1.02 16.33 -9.62
C GLY A 251 -0.48 16.60 -9.46
N PRO A 252 -0.85 17.57 -8.59
CA PRO A 252 -2.24 17.81 -8.20
C PRO A 252 -3.14 18.26 -9.35
N GLU A 253 -2.58 19.04 -10.29
CA GLU A 253 -3.33 19.61 -11.41
C GLU A 253 -3.75 18.53 -12.42
N ALA A 254 -2.85 17.59 -12.76
CA ALA A 254 -3.17 16.46 -13.63
C ALA A 254 -4.25 15.55 -13.02
N ALA A 255 -4.20 15.33 -11.70
CA ALA A 255 -5.23 14.60 -10.98
C ALA A 255 -6.58 15.32 -11.03
N ALA A 256 -6.61 16.63 -10.78
CA ALA A 256 -7.82 17.44 -10.86
C ALA A 256 -8.44 17.43 -12.27
N GLN A 257 -7.62 17.54 -13.32
CA GLN A 257 -8.09 17.47 -14.71
C GLN A 257 -8.69 16.10 -15.05
N LEU A 258 -8.07 15.01 -14.61
CA LEU A 258 -8.64 13.67 -14.82
C LEU A 258 -9.99 13.51 -14.12
N VAL A 259 -10.08 13.97 -12.87
CA VAL A 259 -11.32 13.92 -12.08
C VAL A 259 -12.43 14.70 -12.78
N GLN A 260 -12.13 15.92 -13.25
CA GLN A 260 -13.07 16.74 -14.00
C GLN A 260 -13.58 16.02 -15.26
N ARG A 261 -12.69 15.40 -16.04
CA ARG A 261 -13.07 14.62 -17.22
C ARG A 261 -13.97 13.43 -16.89
N ILE A 262 -13.77 12.79 -15.74
CA ILE A 262 -14.63 11.69 -15.31
C ILE A 262 -16.01 12.24 -14.91
N GLU A 263 -16.06 13.34 -14.16
CA GLU A 263 -17.30 14.01 -13.73
C GLU A 263 -18.12 14.55 -14.92
N ASP A 264 -17.44 15.13 -15.92
CA ASP A 264 -18.04 15.63 -17.15
C ASP A 264 -18.44 14.50 -18.13
N HIS A 265 -18.23 13.25 -17.72
CA HIS A 265 -18.53 12.06 -18.52
C HIS A 265 -17.77 12.04 -19.86
N ASP A 266 -16.52 12.52 -19.89
CA ASP A 266 -15.58 12.40 -21.02
C ASP A 266 -14.79 11.07 -21.00
N VAL A 267 -15.07 10.22 -20.01
CA VAL A 267 -14.44 8.92 -19.79
C VAL A 267 -15.54 7.90 -19.50
N ASP A 268 -15.57 6.79 -20.21
CA ASP A 268 -16.51 5.69 -20.00
C ASP A 268 -15.89 4.60 -19.12
N ILE A 269 -14.60 4.28 -19.35
CA ILE A 269 -13.86 3.25 -18.59
C ILE A 269 -12.62 3.85 -17.94
N ILE A 270 -12.56 3.72 -16.62
CA ILE A 270 -11.44 4.18 -15.80
C ILE A 270 -10.59 2.97 -15.42
N LEU A 271 -9.36 2.90 -15.90
CA LEU A 271 -8.42 1.85 -15.52
C LEU A 271 -7.49 2.40 -14.45
N GLY A 272 -7.46 1.82 -13.25
CA GLY A 272 -6.69 2.42 -12.19
C GLY A 272 -6.20 1.50 -11.09
N THR A 273 -5.32 2.11 -10.31
CA THR A 273 -4.80 1.54 -9.07
C THR A 273 -5.37 2.34 -7.90
N GLN A 274 -4.65 2.39 -6.77
CA GLN A 274 -5.16 2.87 -5.50
C GLN A 274 -5.54 4.35 -5.44
N ILE A 275 -5.17 5.15 -6.43
CA ILE A 275 -5.49 6.58 -6.44
C ILE A 275 -7.00 6.83 -6.53
N LEU A 276 -7.73 5.94 -7.21
CA LEU A 276 -9.19 6.00 -7.35
C LEU A 276 -9.93 5.50 -6.11
N ALA A 277 -9.25 4.82 -5.20
CA ALA A 277 -9.86 4.26 -4.00
C ALA A 277 -10.16 5.32 -2.93
N LYS A 278 -9.74 6.59 -3.12
CA LYS A 278 -9.81 7.66 -2.10
C LYS A 278 -10.44 8.95 -2.64
N GLY A 279 -11.21 9.64 -1.79
CA GLY A 279 -11.56 11.06 -1.95
C GLY A 279 -12.53 11.46 -3.06
N TYR A 280 -12.69 10.68 -4.14
CA TYR A 280 -13.52 11.09 -5.30
C TYR A 280 -14.88 10.39 -5.35
N HIS A 281 -15.90 11.12 -5.79
CA HIS A 281 -17.26 10.63 -5.99
C HIS A 281 -17.60 10.79 -7.46
N PHE A 282 -17.93 9.68 -8.12
CA PHE A 282 -18.28 9.65 -9.54
C PHE A 282 -19.74 9.19 -9.66
N PRO A 283 -20.69 10.11 -9.93
CA PRO A 283 -22.12 9.80 -9.90
C PRO A 283 -22.56 8.71 -10.88
N LEU A 284 -21.91 8.62 -12.04
CA LEU A 284 -22.20 7.65 -13.09
C LEU A 284 -21.40 6.35 -12.95
N LEU A 285 -20.55 6.22 -11.92
CA LEU A 285 -19.81 4.98 -11.67
C LEU A 285 -20.73 3.89 -11.10
N THR A 286 -21.26 3.06 -11.99
CA THR A 286 -22.20 1.99 -11.66
C THR A 286 -21.57 0.61 -11.68
N LEU A 287 -20.38 0.43 -12.25
CA LEU A 287 -19.64 -0.82 -12.22
C LEU A 287 -18.21 -0.65 -11.71
N VAL A 288 -17.79 -1.56 -10.83
CA VAL A 288 -16.39 -1.74 -10.45
C VAL A 288 -15.97 -3.18 -10.72
N GLY A 289 -15.01 -3.38 -11.62
CA GLY A 289 -14.37 -4.66 -11.87
C GLY A 289 -13.02 -4.75 -11.16
N VAL A 290 -12.87 -5.67 -10.21
CA VAL A 290 -11.57 -6.01 -9.62
C VAL A 290 -10.95 -7.11 -10.46
N VAL A 291 -9.88 -6.78 -11.19
CA VAL A 291 -9.27 -7.69 -12.18
C VAL A 291 -8.43 -8.77 -11.53
N ASP A 292 -7.73 -8.42 -10.43
CA ASP A 292 -6.92 -9.34 -9.64
C ASP A 292 -7.12 -9.01 -8.15
N ALA A 293 -7.91 -9.83 -7.45
CA ALA A 293 -8.14 -9.72 -6.02
C ALA A 293 -7.06 -10.43 -5.17
N ASP A 294 -6.24 -11.27 -5.79
CA ASP A 294 -5.42 -12.27 -5.09
C ASP A 294 -4.02 -11.73 -4.77
N LEU A 295 -3.54 -10.75 -5.55
CA LEU A 295 -2.15 -10.30 -5.47
C LEU A 295 -1.74 -9.96 -4.04
N GLY A 296 -2.62 -9.31 -3.28
CA GLY A 296 -2.37 -8.93 -1.88
C GLY A 296 -2.50 -10.04 -0.84
N LEU A 297 -3.03 -11.21 -1.19
CA LEU A 297 -3.26 -12.34 -0.27
C LEU A 297 -2.08 -13.32 -0.21
N SER A 298 -1.15 -13.21 -1.16
CA SER A 298 0.02 -14.07 -1.26
C SER A 298 1.24 -13.47 -0.54
N GLY A 299 2.00 -14.32 0.15
CA GLY A 299 3.28 -13.96 0.79
C GLY A 299 3.28 -14.06 2.33
N GLY A 300 4.37 -13.61 2.94
CA GLY A 300 4.61 -13.70 4.39
C GLY A 300 4.36 -12.40 5.17
N ASP A 301 3.60 -11.45 4.60
CA ASP A 301 3.24 -10.22 5.27
C ASP A 301 2.05 -10.46 6.21
N LEU A 302 2.24 -10.18 7.51
CA LEU A 302 1.20 -10.29 8.53
C LEU A 302 -0.07 -9.51 8.18
N ARG A 303 0.05 -8.34 7.53
CA ARG A 303 -1.08 -7.44 7.27
C ARG A 303 -1.67 -7.61 5.86
N ALA A 304 -1.24 -8.63 5.12
CA ALA A 304 -1.68 -8.91 3.76
C ALA A 304 -3.22 -9.03 3.66
N ALA A 305 -3.82 -9.87 4.51
CA ALA A 305 -5.26 -10.10 4.53
C ALA A 305 -6.05 -8.84 4.88
N GLU A 306 -5.69 -8.16 5.97
CA GLU A 306 -6.30 -6.90 6.42
C GLU A 306 -6.23 -5.81 5.34
N ARG A 307 -5.05 -5.59 4.75
CA ARG A 307 -4.87 -4.58 3.71
C ARG A 307 -5.67 -4.89 2.46
N THR A 308 -5.72 -6.17 2.07
CA THR A 308 -6.50 -6.59 0.90
C THR A 308 -7.99 -6.39 1.15
N TYR A 309 -8.49 -6.77 2.32
CA TYR A 309 -9.87 -6.52 2.71
C TYR A 309 -10.21 -5.01 2.68
N GLN A 310 -9.40 -4.17 3.35
CA GLN A 310 -9.58 -2.72 3.39
C GLN A 310 -9.66 -2.11 1.99
N LEU A 311 -8.74 -2.54 1.11
CA LEU A 311 -8.66 -2.06 -0.26
C LEU A 311 -9.88 -2.47 -1.10
N LEU A 312 -10.23 -3.76 -1.08
CA LEU A 312 -11.35 -4.28 -1.85
C LEU A 312 -12.68 -3.69 -1.36
N TYR A 313 -12.85 -3.52 -0.04
CA TYR A 313 -14.02 -2.88 0.54
C TYR A 313 -14.16 -1.42 0.09
N GLN A 314 -13.07 -0.65 0.12
CA GLN A 314 -13.08 0.74 -0.35
C GLN A 314 -13.41 0.85 -1.83
N VAL A 315 -12.79 -0.01 -2.65
CA VAL A 315 -12.99 -0.04 -4.11
C VAL A 315 -14.42 -0.45 -4.45
N ALA A 316 -14.93 -1.51 -3.82
CA ALA A 316 -16.33 -1.93 -3.96
C ALA A 316 -17.28 -0.80 -3.58
N GLY A 317 -17.04 -0.11 -2.46
CA GLY A 317 -17.86 1.01 -1.99
C GLY A 317 -17.81 2.28 -2.86
N ARG A 318 -17.06 2.31 -3.97
CA ARG A 318 -17.09 3.42 -4.94
C ARG A 318 -18.28 3.32 -5.89
N ALA A 319 -18.70 2.11 -6.25
CA ALA A 319 -19.86 1.90 -7.13
C ALA A 319 -21.16 2.34 -6.43
N GLY A 320 -22.11 2.86 -7.21
CA GLY A 320 -23.49 3.06 -6.77
C GLY A 320 -23.64 4.14 -5.69
N ARG A 321 -22.82 5.20 -5.76
CA ARG A 321 -22.97 6.38 -4.89
C ARG A 321 -23.91 7.44 -5.48
N GLY A 322 -24.46 7.19 -6.66
CA GLY A 322 -25.46 8.04 -7.32
C GLY A 322 -26.87 7.54 -7.05
N ILE A 323 -27.77 7.78 -8.00
CA ILE A 323 -29.15 7.29 -7.97
C ILE A 323 -29.19 5.80 -8.32
N GLU A 324 -28.37 5.39 -9.29
CA GLU A 324 -28.34 4.01 -9.79
C GLU A 324 -27.57 3.08 -8.84
N PRO A 325 -28.07 1.85 -8.61
CA PRO A 325 -27.37 0.86 -7.81
C PRO A 325 -26.06 0.44 -8.48
N GLY A 326 -25.02 0.26 -7.67
CA GLY A 326 -23.72 -0.18 -8.15
C GLY A 326 -23.61 -1.70 -8.20
N ARG A 327 -22.81 -2.21 -9.12
CA ARG A 327 -22.37 -3.61 -9.21
C ARG A 327 -20.86 -3.69 -9.04
N VAL A 328 -20.40 -4.74 -8.41
CA VAL A 328 -18.98 -5.05 -8.25
C VAL A 328 -18.74 -6.47 -8.72
N VAL A 329 -17.78 -6.65 -9.64
CA VAL A 329 -17.37 -7.97 -10.12
C VAL A 329 -15.94 -8.20 -9.64
N VAL A 330 -15.72 -9.24 -8.83
CA VAL A 330 -14.41 -9.56 -8.26
C VAL A 330 -13.88 -10.84 -8.88
N GLN A 331 -12.77 -10.72 -9.62
CA GLN A 331 -12.09 -11.85 -10.22
C GLN A 331 -10.99 -12.38 -9.29
N THR A 332 -10.98 -13.70 -9.09
CA THR A 332 -10.07 -14.38 -8.15
C THR A 332 -9.77 -15.81 -8.60
N TYR A 333 -8.57 -16.28 -8.37
CA TYR A 333 -8.13 -17.68 -8.48
C TYR A 333 -8.22 -18.43 -7.14
N VAL A 334 -8.52 -17.71 -6.04
CA VAL A 334 -8.68 -18.28 -4.70
C VAL A 334 -10.02 -17.86 -4.08
N PRO A 335 -11.17 -18.18 -4.72
CA PRO A 335 -12.49 -17.75 -4.24
C PRO A 335 -12.81 -18.21 -2.81
N GLU A 336 -12.16 -19.27 -2.35
CA GLU A 336 -12.41 -19.90 -1.05
C GLU A 336 -11.62 -19.20 0.07
N HIS A 337 -10.77 -18.23 -0.27
CA HIS A 337 -10.01 -17.49 0.72
C HIS A 337 -10.97 -16.67 1.61
N PRO A 338 -10.84 -16.71 2.96
CA PRO A 338 -11.78 -16.05 3.87
C PRO A 338 -12.01 -14.56 3.60
N VAL A 339 -10.96 -13.83 3.21
CA VAL A 339 -11.07 -12.41 2.82
C VAL A 339 -12.01 -12.21 1.62
N ILE A 340 -11.91 -13.08 0.61
CA ILE A 340 -12.70 -12.97 -0.62
C ILE A 340 -14.17 -13.29 -0.33
N GLY A 341 -14.41 -14.37 0.43
CA GLY A 341 -15.76 -14.70 0.90
C GLY A 341 -16.40 -13.58 1.73
N ALA A 342 -15.64 -12.96 2.64
CA ALA A 342 -16.14 -11.86 3.47
C ALA A 342 -16.46 -10.59 2.65
N ILE A 343 -15.70 -10.30 1.60
CA ILE A 343 -16.00 -9.19 0.68
C ILE A 343 -17.28 -9.46 -0.10
N ALA A 344 -17.44 -10.68 -0.63
CA ALA A 344 -18.63 -11.05 -1.39
C ALA A 344 -19.91 -11.07 -0.53
N ALA A 345 -19.81 -11.56 0.70
CA ALA A 345 -20.94 -11.61 1.63
C ALA A 345 -21.25 -10.27 2.32
N GLY A 346 -20.37 -9.26 2.18
CA GLY A 346 -20.49 -8.00 2.93
C GLY A 346 -20.26 -8.16 4.44
N GLU A 347 -19.65 -9.25 4.89
CA GLU A 347 -19.48 -9.61 6.30
C GLU A 347 -18.22 -8.98 6.93
N ARG A 348 -18.27 -7.67 7.15
CA ARG A 348 -17.17 -6.91 7.76
C ARG A 348 -16.78 -7.41 9.14
N ASP A 349 -17.76 -7.53 10.03
CA ASP A 349 -17.48 -7.82 11.43
C ASP A 349 -16.97 -9.27 11.62
N GLY A 350 -17.46 -10.20 10.78
CA GLY A 350 -16.95 -11.58 10.71
C GLY A 350 -15.48 -11.64 10.28
N PHE A 351 -15.10 -10.87 9.26
CA PHE A 351 -13.69 -10.75 8.85
C PHE A 351 -12.79 -10.26 10.00
N TYR A 352 -13.14 -9.15 10.64
CA TYR A 352 -12.33 -8.59 11.72
C TYR A 352 -12.24 -9.52 12.93
N ALA A 353 -13.32 -10.23 13.27
CA ALA A 353 -13.32 -11.21 14.36
C ALA A 353 -12.34 -12.36 14.08
N ALA A 354 -12.40 -12.94 12.86
CA ALA A 354 -11.53 -14.04 12.46
C ALA A 354 -10.04 -13.60 12.41
N GLU A 355 -9.74 -12.46 11.80
CA GLU A 355 -8.37 -11.93 11.74
C GLU A 355 -7.84 -11.59 13.14
N SER A 356 -8.67 -10.97 13.99
CA SER A 356 -8.35 -10.67 15.39
C SER A 356 -8.00 -11.95 16.16
N GLN A 357 -8.82 -13.00 16.05
CA GLN A 357 -8.57 -14.29 16.69
C GLN A 357 -7.26 -14.93 16.21
N SER A 358 -7.02 -14.93 14.90
CA SER A 358 -5.80 -15.47 14.30
C SER A 358 -4.54 -14.76 14.84
N ARG A 359 -4.53 -13.42 14.81
CA ARG A 359 -3.39 -12.64 15.34
C ARG A 359 -3.20 -12.81 16.83
N ARG A 360 -4.29 -12.92 17.60
CA ARG A 360 -4.24 -13.16 19.05
C ARG A 360 -3.61 -14.52 19.35
N ALA A 361 -4.05 -15.58 18.67
CA ALA A 361 -3.49 -16.92 18.82
C ALA A 361 -2.00 -16.99 18.44
N ALA A 362 -1.59 -16.23 17.42
CA ALA A 362 -0.19 -16.16 16.98
C ALA A 362 0.68 -15.20 17.80
N GLY A 363 0.12 -14.44 18.76
CA GLY A 363 0.84 -13.40 19.51
C GLY A 363 1.34 -12.26 18.62
N MET A 364 0.65 -11.97 17.52
CA MET A 364 1.01 -10.95 16.54
C MET A 364 0.31 -9.61 16.84
N PRO A 365 0.86 -8.46 16.39
CA PRO A 365 0.20 -7.16 16.54
C PRO A 365 -1.25 -7.18 16.04
N PRO A 366 -2.22 -6.61 16.78
CA PRO A 366 -2.05 -5.73 17.94
C PRO A 366 -1.92 -6.43 19.29
N PHE A 367 -1.88 -7.76 19.36
CA PHE A 367 -1.87 -8.54 20.62
C PHE A 367 -0.47 -8.84 21.14
N GLY A 368 0.53 -8.81 20.26
CA GLY A 368 1.95 -8.78 20.61
C GLY A 368 2.66 -7.56 20.03
N ARG A 369 3.99 -7.61 20.05
CA ARG A 369 4.89 -6.60 19.48
C ARG A 369 5.89 -7.27 18.57
N LEU A 370 6.21 -6.56 17.49
CA LEU A 370 7.28 -6.94 16.58
C LEU A 370 8.31 -5.82 16.53
N VAL A 371 9.60 -6.16 16.52
CA VAL A 371 10.66 -5.18 16.27
C VAL A 371 11.66 -5.77 15.30
N ALA A 372 11.85 -5.10 14.16
CA ALA A 372 12.90 -5.43 13.23
C ALA A 372 14.16 -4.60 13.52
N LEU A 373 15.31 -5.25 13.63
CA LEU A 373 16.61 -4.57 13.65
C LEU A 373 17.29 -4.83 12.32
N ILE A 374 17.50 -3.77 11.54
CA ILE A 374 18.10 -3.83 10.21
C ILE A 374 19.53 -3.29 10.30
N VAL A 375 20.49 -4.19 10.21
CA VAL A 375 21.92 -3.89 10.15
C VAL A 375 22.30 -3.62 8.71
N SER A 376 23.07 -2.57 8.45
CA SER A 376 23.58 -2.28 7.11
C SER A 376 24.95 -1.63 7.05
N ASP A 377 25.79 -2.05 6.10
CA ASP A 377 27.07 -1.41 5.77
C ASP A 377 27.28 -1.44 4.25
N ARG A 378 28.19 -0.60 3.73
CA ARG A 378 28.57 -0.64 2.31
C ARG A 378 29.45 -1.85 1.98
N ASP A 379 30.07 -2.44 2.99
CA ASP A 379 30.89 -3.63 2.90
C ASP A 379 30.18 -4.82 3.54
N GLU A 380 30.07 -5.89 2.79
CA GLU A 380 29.36 -7.10 3.21
C GLU A 380 29.97 -7.73 4.47
N ALA A 381 31.31 -7.87 4.52
CA ALA A 381 31.99 -8.51 5.62
C ALA A 381 31.80 -7.73 6.92
N ARG A 382 31.77 -6.39 6.86
CA ARG A 382 31.43 -5.54 8.02
C ARG A 382 29.97 -5.65 8.45
N ALA A 383 29.03 -5.70 7.50
CA ALA A 383 27.62 -5.92 7.83
C ALA A 383 27.41 -7.27 8.52
N ASP A 384 28.07 -8.32 8.03
CA ASP A 384 28.05 -9.66 8.62
C ASP A 384 28.72 -9.73 9.99
N ALA A 385 29.86 -9.06 10.16
CA ALA A 385 30.55 -8.99 11.45
C ALA A 385 29.66 -8.32 12.50
N LEU A 386 29.08 -7.15 12.19
CA LEU A 386 28.19 -6.44 13.11
C LEU A 386 26.93 -7.26 13.45
N ALA A 387 26.35 -7.95 12.46
CA ALA A 387 25.22 -8.84 12.72
C ALA A 387 25.61 -10.01 13.64
N ARG A 388 26.79 -10.62 13.46
CA ARG A 388 27.28 -11.67 14.38
C ARG A 388 27.51 -11.15 15.79
N ASP A 389 28.08 -9.96 15.93
CA ASP A 389 28.33 -9.35 17.24
C ASP A 389 27.02 -9.06 17.97
N LEU A 390 26.02 -8.51 17.28
CA LEU A 390 24.66 -8.35 17.82
C LEU A 390 24.06 -9.68 18.21
N SER A 391 24.16 -10.71 17.37
CA SER A 391 23.64 -12.05 17.67
C SER A 391 24.23 -12.62 18.97
N ARG A 392 25.54 -12.48 19.19
CA ARG A 392 26.22 -12.94 20.43
C ARG A 392 25.85 -12.10 21.65
N ALA A 393 25.55 -10.82 21.46
CA ALA A 393 25.22 -9.89 22.53
C ALA A 393 23.72 -9.90 22.94
N THR A 394 22.89 -10.69 22.26
CA THR A 394 21.44 -10.80 22.49
C THR A 394 21.14 -11.05 23.97
N PRO A 395 20.40 -10.15 24.66
CA PRO A 395 20.02 -10.38 26.05
C PRO A 395 19.06 -11.58 26.18
N THR A 396 19.33 -12.47 27.14
CA THR A 396 18.44 -13.56 27.48
C THR A 396 17.18 -13.02 28.15
N ASN A 397 16.02 -13.40 27.64
CA ASN A 397 14.72 -13.09 28.22
C ASN A 397 13.71 -14.14 27.71
N GLU A 398 13.04 -14.84 28.61
CA GLU A 398 12.11 -15.94 28.27
C GLU A 398 10.83 -15.47 27.58
N GLN A 399 10.46 -14.19 27.75
CA GLN A 399 9.28 -13.56 27.13
C GLN A 399 9.59 -12.93 25.77
N ILE A 400 10.84 -13.02 25.30
CA ILE A 400 11.29 -12.40 24.05
C ILE A 400 11.93 -13.47 23.17
N ARG A 401 11.42 -13.60 21.95
CA ARG A 401 12.03 -14.44 20.92
C ARG A 401 12.73 -13.57 19.90
N VAL A 402 13.99 -13.85 19.64
CA VAL A 402 14.81 -13.20 18.61
C VAL A 402 15.07 -14.18 17.48
N LEU A 403 14.73 -13.78 16.25
CA LEU A 403 14.97 -14.53 15.03
C LEU A 403 16.04 -13.81 14.21
N GLY A 404 16.90 -14.59 13.54
CA GLY A 404 18.02 -14.07 12.76
C GLY A 404 19.37 -14.20 13.50
N PRO A 405 20.45 -13.61 12.96
CA PRO A 405 20.46 -12.74 11.79
C PRO A 405 20.16 -13.51 10.50
N ALA A 406 19.41 -12.89 9.60
CA ALA A 406 19.19 -13.39 8.24
C ALA A 406 19.43 -12.25 7.22
N PRO A 407 19.70 -12.54 5.94
CA PRO A 407 19.62 -11.52 4.90
C PRO A 407 18.27 -10.79 4.99
N ALA A 408 18.30 -9.46 4.90
CA ALA A 408 17.04 -8.73 4.71
C ALA A 408 16.45 -9.12 3.34
N PRO A 409 15.11 -9.09 3.17
CA PRO A 409 14.48 -9.41 1.88
C PRO A 409 15.06 -8.61 0.72
N LEU A 410 15.34 -7.32 0.95
CA LEU A 410 16.28 -6.53 0.15
C LEU A 410 17.68 -6.54 0.77
N ALA A 411 18.43 -7.62 0.52
CA ALA A 411 19.76 -7.88 1.07
C ALA A 411 20.82 -6.87 0.60
N LEU A 412 20.63 -6.22 -0.54
CA LEU A 412 21.40 -5.06 -0.98
C LEU A 412 20.41 -3.93 -1.28
N LEU A 413 20.61 -2.76 -0.69
CA LEU A 413 19.78 -1.58 -0.95
C LEU A 413 20.64 -0.33 -0.98
N ARG A 414 20.62 0.40 -2.11
CA ARG A 414 21.40 1.64 -2.33
C ARG A 414 22.89 1.42 -2.03
N GLY A 415 23.44 0.27 -2.47
CA GLY A 415 24.83 -0.11 -2.25
C GLY A 415 25.19 -0.48 -0.80
N ARG A 416 24.20 -0.78 0.05
CA ARG A 416 24.43 -1.29 1.41
C ARG A 416 23.93 -2.71 1.57
N HIS A 417 24.80 -3.60 2.04
CA HIS A 417 24.47 -4.98 2.42
C HIS A 417 23.68 -4.96 3.72
N ARG A 418 22.59 -5.72 3.78
CA ARG A 418 21.60 -5.68 4.85
C ARG A 418 21.39 -7.04 5.48
N ARG A 419 21.40 -7.07 6.82
CA ARG A 419 20.97 -8.21 7.64
C ARG A 419 19.83 -7.76 8.55
N ARG A 420 18.94 -8.67 8.91
CA ARG A 420 17.82 -8.38 9.80
C ARG A 420 17.74 -9.35 10.97
N PHE A 421 17.28 -8.83 12.09
CA PHE A 421 16.69 -9.59 13.17
C PHE A 421 15.20 -9.26 13.26
N LEU A 422 14.40 -10.22 13.69
CA LEU A 422 13.02 -10.01 14.06
C LEU A 422 12.83 -10.42 15.52
N VAL A 423 12.41 -9.47 16.35
CA VAL A 423 12.10 -9.69 17.75
C VAL A 423 10.58 -9.77 17.90
N THR A 424 10.10 -10.81 18.58
CA THR A 424 8.68 -11.02 18.86
C THR A 424 8.48 -11.15 20.36
N THR A 425 7.49 -10.45 20.90
CA THR A 425 7.21 -10.46 22.34
C THR A 425 5.76 -10.05 22.66
N GLY A 426 5.31 -10.29 23.89
CA GLY A 426 4.03 -9.78 24.40
C GLY A 426 4.02 -8.26 24.60
N ARG A 427 2.85 -7.67 24.88
CA ARG A 427 2.70 -6.21 24.99
C ARG A 427 3.20 -5.61 26.29
N GLU A 428 3.21 -6.42 27.34
CA GLU A 428 3.62 -6.11 28.70
C GLU A 428 5.15 -5.97 28.82
N VAL A 429 5.90 -6.50 27.87
CA VAL A 429 7.36 -6.45 27.86
C VAL A 429 7.86 -5.07 27.43
N ASN A 430 8.78 -4.49 28.21
CA ASN A 430 9.47 -3.24 27.86
C ASN A 430 10.50 -3.46 26.74
N ILE A 431 10.00 -3.60 25.52
CA ILE A 431 10.81 -3.89 24.34
C ILE A 431 11.80 -2.76 24.04
N GLN A 432 11.46 -1.50 24.32
CA GLN A 432 12.39 -0.37 24.12
C GLN A 432 13.59 -0.48 25.07
N GLY A 433 13.37 -0.87 26.32
CA GLY A 433 14.44 -1.13 27.30
C GLY A 433 15.34 -2.28 26.84
N TYR A 434 14.75 -3.39 26.38
CA TYR A 434 15.48 -4.53 25.85
C TYR A 434 16.38 -4.16 24.66
N VAL A 435 15.83 -3.46 23.65
CA VAL A 435 16.60 -3.06 22.46
C VAL A 435 17.71 -2.08 22.82
N ARG A 436 17.47 -1.12 23.72
CA ARG A 436 18.54 -0.21 24.20
C ARG A 436 19.66 -0.97 24.90
N GLN A 437 19.33 -1.92 25.77
CA GLN A 437 20.31 -2.76 26.44
C GLN A 437 21.11 -3.59 25.44
N TRP A 438 20.43 -4.18 24.46
CA TRP A 438 21.07 -5.00 23.44
C TRP A 438 22.07 -4.19 22.60
N LEU A 439 21.65 -3.03 22.09
CA LEU A 439 22.53 -2.16 21.30
C LEU A 439 23.68 -1.57 22.13
N GLY A 440 23.46 -1.33 23.43
CA GLY A 440 24.51 -0.85 24.33
C GLY A 440 25.67 -1.84 24.56
N ARG A 441 25.50 -3.12 24.20
CA ARG A 441 26.53 -4.17 24.34
C ARG A 441 27.47 -4.26 23.13
N VAL A 442 27.17 -3.58 22.03
CA VAL A 442 27.92 -3.71 20.77
C VAL A 442 28.34 -2.33 20.27
N LYS A 443 29.62 -2.19 19.92
CA LYS A 443 30.13 -0.97 19.30
C LYS A 443 29.73 -0.94 17.82
N ILE A 444 28.89 0.00 17.44
CA ILE A 444 28.51 0.22 16.04
C ILE A 444 29.52 1.19 15.41
N ALA A 445 30.30 0.71 14.44
CA ALA A 445 31.22 1.56 13.69
C ALA A 445 30.46 2.65 12.91
N GLY A 446 31.05 3.85 12.76
CA GLY A 446 30.35 5.00 12.17
C GLY A 446 29.90 4.82 10.71
N THR A 447 30.49 3.88 9.96
CA THR A 447 30.06 3.54 8.59
C THR A 447 28.86 2.61 8.54
N SER A 448 28.70 1.79 9.59
CA SER A 448 27.61 0.84 9.76
C SER A 448 26.39 1.53 10.35
N ARG A 449 25.21 1.00 10.06
CA ARG A 449 23.94 1.54 10.53
C ARG A 449 23.07 0.43 11.08
N VAL A 450 22.39 0.70 12.19
CA VAL A 450 21.33 -0.17 12.72
C VAL A 450 20.06 0.66 12.75
N VAL A 451 19.07 0.26 11.96
CA VAL A 451 17.73 0.85 11.96
C VAL A 451 16.82 -0.05 12.78
N ILE A 452 16.01 0.57 13.64
CA ILE A 452 15.02 -0.12 14.46
C ILE A 452 13.65 0.23 13.89
N ASP A 453 12.89 -0.77 13.49
CA ASP A 453 11.50 -0.63 13.07
C ASP A 453 10.59 -1.35 14.06
N VAL A 454 9.88 -0.58 14.87
CA VAL A 454 8.91 -1.08 15.85
C VAL A 454 7.56 -1.22 15.17
N ASP A 455 6.95 -2.39 15.33
CA ASP A 455 5.74 -2.83 14.66
C ASP A 455 5.82 -2.53 13.14
N PRO A 456 6.72 -3.23 12.42
CA PRO A 456 6.90 -3.05 10.98
C PRO A 456 5.56 -3.30 10.25
N TYR A 457 5.24 -2.44 9.30
CA TYR A 457 4.04 -2.57 8.45
C TYR A 457 4.30 -3.38 7.18
N GLY A 458 5.57 -3.55 6.81
CA GLY A 458 6.02 -4.42 5.74
C GLY A 458 7.24 -5.21 6.19
N PHE A 459 7.40 -6.41 5.64
CA PHE A 459 8.55 -7.28 5.92
C PHE A 459 9.56 -7.33 4.77
N LEU A 460 9.52 -6.37 3.83
CA LEU A 460 10.36 -6.28 2.62
C LEU A 460 11.66 -5.46 2.80
#